data_AF-A0A0J8BDK7-F1
#
_entry.id   AF-A0A0J8BDK7-F1
#
_cell.length_a   1.000
_cell.length_b   1.000
_cell.length_c   1.000
_cell.angle_alpha   90.00
_cell.angle_beta   90.00
_cell.angle_gamma   90.00
#
_symmetry.space_group_name_H-M   'P 1'
#
loop_
_entity.id
_entity.type
_entity.pdbx_description
1 polymer ?
#
loop_
_entity_poly.entity_id
_entity_poly.type
_entity_poly.pdbx_seq_one_letter_code
_entity_poly.pdbx_strand_id
1 'polypeptide(L)'
;MSLIASDFSYLPEVRIPGVRAPLVSAKVHGHSVDYESYLDAKGDADIFFPTDFWLLERIDHYCSGGMQPCQKNAAKGRKKRRTITLDTSAFMEEFFALK
;
A
#
# COMPACT_ATOMS: atom_id res chain seq x y z
N MET A 1 3.40 -18.16 -7.77
CA MET A 1 2.40 -17.08 -7.82
C MET A 1 3.14 -15.75 -7.82
N SER A 2 2.65 -14.75 -8.55
CA SER A 2 3.14 -13.37 -8.49
C SER A 2 2.08 -12.49 -7.84
N LEU A 3 2.50 -11.47 -7.07
CA LEU A 3 1.60 -10.49 -6.44
C LEU A 3 1.92 -9.15 -7.09
N ILE A 4 0.90 -8.47 -7.58
CA ILE A 4 0.99 -7.11 -8.10
C ILE A 4 0.00 -6.29 -7.29
N ALA A 5 0.49 -5.22 -6.66
CA ALA A 5 -0.31 -4.29 -5.89
C ALA A 5 0.05 -2.87 -6.34
N SER A 6 -0.95 -2.02 -6.49
CA SER A 6 -0.81 -0.61 -6.84
C SER A 6 -1.86 0.17 -6.06
N ASP A 7 -1.40 1.17 -5.32
CA ASP A 7 -2.20 2.01 -4.45
C ASP A 7 -1.37 3.25 -4.07
N PHE A 8 -1.97 4.19 -3.34
CA PHE A 8 -1.29 5.39 -2.86
C PHE A 8 -0.45 5.09 -1.62
N SER A 9 0.86 5.36 -1.69
CA SER A 9 1.76 5.33 -0.52
C SER A 9 1.64 6.60 0.34
N TYR A 10 1.02 7.65 -0.21
CA TYR A 10 0.83 8.95 0.42
C TYR A 10 -0.42 9.63 -0.15
N LEU A 11 -1.17 10.31 0.71
CA LEU A 11 -2.36 11.09 0.34
C LEU A 11 -2.07 12.57 0.65
N PRO A 12 -1.91 13.44 -0.37
CA PRO A 12 -1.69 14.87 -0.14
C PRO A 12 -2.98 15.55 0.34
N GLU A 13 -2.82 16.65 1.09
CA GLU A 13 -3.90 17.60 1.40
C GLU A 13 -5.12 17.00 2.13
N VAL A 14 -4.92 15.93 2.89
CA VAL A 14 -5.96 15.38 3.76
C VAL A 14 -6.29 16.37 4.89
N ARG A 15 -7.58 16.55 5.17
CA ARG A 15 -8.07 17.43 6.24
C ARG A 15 -7.72 16.92 7.64
N ILE A 16 -7.68 15.60 7.80
CA ILE A 16 -7.31 14.97 9.06
C ILE A 16 -5.81 15.15 9.31
N PRO A 17 -5.40 15.79 10.42
CA PRO A 17 -3.98 15.98 10.72
C PRO A 17 -3.32 14.66 11.13
N GLY A 18 -2.12 14.40 10.62
CA GLY A 18 -1.29 13.30 11.07
C GLY A 18 -0.38 12.73 9.99
N VAL A 19 0.65 12.00 10.42
CA VAL A 19 1.48 11.22 9.50
C VAL A 19 0.66 10.05 8.97
N ARG A 20 0.53 9.94 7.65
CA ARG A 20 -0.26 8.90 6.98
C ARG A 20 -1.76 8.93 7.36
N ALA A 21 -2.28 10.13 7.65
CA ALA A 21 -3.70 10.30 7.92
C ALA A 21 -4.55 9.91 6.71
N PRO A 22 -5.76 9.36 6.92
CA PRO A 22 -6.63 8.95 5.85
C PRO A 22 -7.31 10.14 5.16
N LEU A 23 -7.70 9.93 3.91
CA LEU A 23 -8.69 10.77 3.24
C LEU A 23 -10.08 10.22 3.55
N VAL A 24 -10.97 11.05 4.08
CA VAL A 24 -12.37 10.72 4.34
C VAL A 24 -13.21 11.64 3.46
N SER A 25 -13.85 11.11 2.41
CA SER A 25 -14.52 11.91 1.39
C SER A 25 -15.86 11.31 1.00
N ALA A 26 -16.91 12.13 0.96
CA ALA A 26 -18.22 11.76 0.42
C ALA A 26 -18.46 12.42 -0.93
N LYS A 27 -19.25 11.75 -1.78
CA LYS A 27 -19.76 12.33 -3.02
C LYS A 27 -21.14 12.93 -2.80
N VAL A 28 -21.19 14.25 -2.70
CA VAL A 28 -22.41 15.03 -2.50
C VAL A 28 -22.72 15.80 -3.79
N HIS A 29 -23.82 15.45 -4.46
CA HIS A 29 -24.22 16.06 -5.74
C HIS A 29 -23.11 16.05 -6.83
N GLY A 30 -22.31 14.98 -6.88
CA GLY A 30 -21.20 14.84 -7.82
C GLY A 30 -19.90 15.54 -7.40
N HIS A 31 -19.93 16.35 -6.34
CA HIS A 31 -18.76 17.00 -5.77
C HIS A 31 -18.18 16.16 -4.63
N SER A 32 -16.84 16.15 -4.52
CA SER A 32 -16.17 15.57 -3.35
C SER A 32 -16.22 16.55 -2.18
N VAL A 33 -16.65 16.07 -1.02
CA VAL A 33 -16.63 16.81 0.23
C VAL A 33 -15.82 16.01 1.23
N ASP A 34 -14.71 16.58 1.67
CA ASP A 34 -13.80 15.94 2.61
C ASP A 34 -14.19 16.27 4.06
N TYR A 35 -14.19 15.27 4.92
CA TYR A 35 -14.48 15.43 6.35
C TYR A 35 -13.21 15.74 7.15
N GLU A 36 -13.38 16.45 8.26
CA GLU A 36 -12.31 16.75 9.23
C GLU A 36 -12.05 15.59 10.20
N SER A 37 -12.93 14.58 10.22
CA SER A 37 -12.85 13.41 11.10
C SER A 37 -13.53 12.20 10.49
N TYR A 38 -13.00 11.01 10.78
CA TYR A 38 -13.62 9.73 10.42
C TYR A 38 -14.92 9.44 11.19
N LEU A 39 -15.13 10.11 12.34
CA LEU A 39 -16.37 9.97 13.13
C LEU A 39 -17.58 10.61 12.46
N ASP A 40 -17.34 11.54 11.53
CA ASP A 40 -18.40 12.23 10.79
C ASP A 40 -18.88 11.42 9.58
N ALA A 41 -18.08 10.45 9.13
CA ALA A 41 -18.41 9.52 8.05
C ALA A 41 -19.40 8.44 8.54
N LYS A 42 -20.69 8.77 8.54
CA LYS A 42 -21.77 7.90 9.04
C LYS A 42 -22.22 6.87 8.00
N GLY A 43 -21.27 6.29 7.26
CA GLY A 43 -21.50 5.28 6.24
C GLY A 43 -21.79 5.82 4.83
N ASP A 44 -21.69 7.13 4.63
CA ASP A 44 -21.88 7.83 3.35
C ASP A 44 -20.56 8.33 2.72
N ALA A 45 -19.43 8.07 3.38
CA ALA A 45 -18.10 8.47 2.93
C ALA A 45 -17.22 7.27 2.60
N ASP A 46 -16.36 7.45 1.59
CA ASP A 46 -15.25 6.56 1.31
C ASP A 46 -14.04 6.97 2.17
N ILE A 47 -13.35 5.98 2.74
CA ILE A 47 -12.16 6.19 3.57
C ILE A 47 -10.96 5.51 2.91
N PHE A 48 -9.97 6.30 2.54
CA PHE A 48 -8.73 5.84 1.94
C PHE A 48 -7.57 5.97 2.93
N PHE A 49 -6.85 4.88 3.18
CA PHE A 49 -5.62 4.88 3.96
C PHE A 49 -4.41 4.72 3.04
N PRO A 50 -3.31 5.45 3.27
CA PRO A 50 -2.09 5.26 2.50
C PRO A 50 -1.46 3.90 2.81
N THR A 51 -1.14 3.15 1.76
CA THR A 51 -0.61 1.78 1.85
C THR A 51 0.88 1.76 2.23
N ASP A 52 1.24 0.86 3.16
CA ASP A 52 2.64 0.56 3.49
C ASP A 52 3.16 -0.58 2.60
N PHE A 53 3.81 -0.25 1.49
CA PHE A 53 4.34 -1.26 0.58
C PHE A 53 5.47 -2.10 1.18
N TRP A 54 6.26 -1.53 2.11
CA TRP A 54 7.35 -2.27 2.77
C TRP A 54 6.80 -3.32 3.73
N LEU A 55 5.74 -2.99 4.47
CA LEU A 55 5.03 -3.97 5.29
C LEU A 55 4.34 -5.03 4.43
N LEU A 56 3.70 -4.62 3.33
CA LEU A 56 3.05 -5.55 2.41
C LEU A 56 4.05 -6.54 1.79
N GLU A 57 5.24 -6.08 1.40
CA GLU A 57 6.35 -6.94 0.95
C GLU A 57 6.72 -7.97 2.02
N ARG A 58 6.87 -7.53 3.27
CA ARG A 58 7.20 -8.44 4.39
C ARG A 58 6.12 -9.50 4.61
N ILE A 59 4.84 -9.11 4.50
CA ILE A 59 3.70 -10.03 4.60
C ILE A 59 3.74 -11.05 3.45
N ASP A 60 3.95 -10.62 2.20
CA ASP A 60 4.07 -11.54 1.06
C ASP A 60 5.25 -12.52 1.24
N HIS A 61 6.42 -12.03 1.66
CA HIS A 61 7.58 -12.88 1.92
C HIS A 61 7.33 -13.91 3.02
N TYR A 62 6.69 -13.48 4.11
CA TYR A 62 6.31 -14.36 5.21
C TYR A 62 5.36 -15.47 4.72
N CYS A 63 4.27 -15.09 4.06
CA CYS A 63 3.28 -16.02 3.53
C CYS A 63 3.84 -16.94 2.43
N SER A 64 4.86 -16.49 1.69
CA SER A 64 5.55 -17.30 0.67
C SER A 64 6.51 -18.36 1.24
N GLY A 65 6.67 -18.43 2.56
CA GLY A 65 7.50 -19.43 3.24
C GLY A 65 8.93 -18.99 3.55
N GLY A 66 9.17 -17.68 3.68
CA GLY A 66 10.49 -17.08 3.94
C GLY A 66 10.99 -17.19 5.38
N MET A 67 10.13 -17.50 6.35
CA MET A 67 10.50 -17.75 7.75
C MET A 67 9.94 -19.11 8.19
N GLN A 68 10.81 -20.11 8.24
CA GLN A 68 10.53 -21.34 8.98
C GLN A 68 11.05 -21.15 10.41
N PRO A 69 10.23 -21.37 11.46
CA PRO A 69 10.74 -21.45 12.82
C PRO A 69 11.60 -22.72 12.94
N CYS A 70 12.89 -22.52 13.22
CA CYS A 70 13.82 -23.49 13.79
C CYS A 70 13.53 -24.98 13.47
N GLN A 71 13.73 -25.40 12.22
CA GLN A 71 13.87 -26.82 11.91
C GLN A 71 15.35 -27.15 11.72
N LYS A 72 15.83 -28.06 12.59
CA LYS A 72 17.24 -28.49 12.76
C LYS A 72 17.87 -29.20 11.56
N ASN A 73 17.20 -29.25 10.40
CA ASN A 73 17.74 -29.86 9.21
C ASN A 73 17.70 -28.84 8.08
N ALA A 74 18.89 -28.36 7.69
CA ALA A 74 19.11 -27.40 6.62
C ALA A 74 18.70 -28.00 5.26
N ALA A 75 17.40 -28.03 4.99
CA ALA A 75 16.88 -28.32 3.67
C ALA A 75 17.21 -27.12 2.76
N LYS A 76 18.03 -27.37 1.72
CA LYS A 76 18.39 -26.51 0.59
C LYS A 76 17.68 -25.15 0.60
N GLY A 77 18.44 -24.08 0.89
CA GLY A 77 17.94 -22.71 0.97
C GLY A 77 17.01 -22.38 -0.20
N ARG A 78 15.71 -22.22 0.09
CA ARG A 78 14.74 -21.76 -0.90
C ARG A 78 15.12 -20.34 -1.30
N LYS A 79 15.21 -20.08 -2.60
CA LYS A 79 15.51 -18.75 -3.14
C LYS A 79 14.46 -17.76 -2.61
N LYS A 80 14.91 -16.67 -2.00
CA LYS A 80 14.02 -15.57 -1.58
C LYS A 80 13.25 -15.08 -2.81
N ARG A 81 11.95 -14.86 -2.65
CA ARG A 81 11.10 -14.31 -3.71
C ARG A 81 11.62 -12.91 -4.07
N ARG A 82 11.77 -12.64 -5.37
CA ARG A 82 12.16 -11.31 -5.84
C ARG A 82 10.98 -10.36 -5.67
N THR A 83 11.24 -9.18 -5.14
CA THR A 83 10.27 -8.09 -5.03
C THR A 83 10.87 -6.82 -5.61
N ILE A 84 10.02 -6.00 -6.19
CA ILE A 84 10.33 -4.65 -6.66
C ILE A 84 9.20 -3.75 -6.17
N THR A 85 9.55 -2.64 -5.54
CA THR A 85 8.61 -1.60 -5.11
C THR A 85 9.08 -0.31 -5.74
N LEU A 86 8.22 0.31 -6.54
CA LEU A 86 8.53 1.52 -7.29
C LEU A 86 7.59 2.63 -6.86
N ASP A 87 8.12 3.84 -6.70
CA ASP A 87 7.28 5.03 -6.67
C ASP A 87 6.83 5.39 -8.09
N THR A 88 5.92 6.37 -8.18
CA THR A 88 5.37 6.80 -9.46
C THR A 88 6.45 7.28 -10.43
N SER A 89 7.45 8.03 -9.97
CA SER A 89 8.54 8.52 -10.81
C SER A 89 9.39 7.39 -11.39
N ALA A 90 9.89 6.49 -10.53
CA ALA A 90 10.72 5.36 -10.93
C ALA A 90 9.95 4.41 -11.86
N PHE A 91 8.65 4.21 -11.61
CA PHE A 91 7.79 3.43 -12.49
C PHE A 91 7.66 4.08 -13.87
N MET A 92 7.40 5.38 -13.94
CA MET A 92 7.29 6.09 -15.22
C MET A 92 8.62 6.08 -15.97
N GLU A 93 9.75 6.25 -15.28
CA GLU A 93 11.08 6.18 -15.90
C GLU A 93 11.40 4.78 -16.45
N GLU A 94 11.12 3.74 -15.68
CA GLU A 94 11.45 2.36 -16.08
C GLU A 94 10.62 1.89 -17.29
N PHE A 95 9.34 2.27 -17.35
CA PHE A 95 8.40 1.69 -18.31
C PHE A 95 7.91 2.65 -19.40
N PHE A 96 8.01 3.96 -19.19
CA PHE A 96 7.43 4.97 -20.08
C PHE A 96 8.40 6.08 -20.51
N ALA A 97 9.61 6.17 -19.96
CA ALA A 97 10.61 7.09 -20.50
C ALA A 97 10.96 6.65 -21.94
N LEU A 98 10.84 7.61 -22.87
CA LEU A 98 11.35 7.46 -24.23
C LEU A 98 12.86 7.24 -24.14
N LYS A 99 13.29 6.01 -24.39
CA LYS A 99 14.69 5.69 -24.69
C LYS A 99 15.09 6.19 -26.07
#